data_AF-A0AA40WED7-F1
#
_entry.id   AF-A0AA40WED7-F1
#
_cell.length_a   1.000
_cell.length_b   1.000
_cell.length_c   1.000
_cell.angle_alpha   90.00
_cell.angle_beta   90.00
_cell.angle_gamma   90.00
#
_symmetry.space_group_name_H-M   'P 1'
#
loop_
_entity.id
_entity.type
_entity.pdbx_description
1 polymer ?
#
loop_
_entity_poly.entity_id
_entity_poly.type
_entity_poly.pdbx_seq_one_letter_code
_entity_poly.pdbx_strand_id
1 'polypeptide(L)'
;MIISKKLEIKVRELEKKGYSFIYIEDYVKGFYKGYFESKIKIARNMFKEGFELNVVLRITGFTEQELKDYGSAFRNLFKRLKCNSQNKI
;
A
#
# COMPACT_ATOMS: atom_id res chain seq x y z
N MET A 1 1.80 5.87 9.65
CA MET A 1 2.75 5.48 8.59
C MET A 1 3.91 4.75 9.23
N ILE A 2 4.04 3.43 9.05
CA ILE A 2 5.20 2.69 9.56
C ILE A 2 6.39 3.08 8.69
N ILE A 3 7.31 3.89 9.22
CA ILE A 3 8.55 4.20 8.54
C ILE A 3 9.41 2.94 8.57
N SER A 4 9.80 2.45 7.39
CA SER A 4 10.73 1.32 7.29
C SER A 4 12.06 1.71 7.91
N LYS A 5 12.54 0.97 8.93
CA LYS A 5 13.87 1.21 9.55
C LYS A 5 14.99 1.28 8.51
N LYS A 6 14.86 0.52 7.42
CA LYS A 6 15.81 0.55 6.28
C LYS A 6 15.84 1.90 5.57
N LEU A 7 14.67 2.51 5.36
CA LEU A 7 14.56 3.84 4.75
C LEU A 7 15.14 4.91 5.67
N GLU A 8 14.86 4.84 6.97
CA GLU A 8 15.37 5.81 7.94
C GLU A 8 16.91 5.81 8.02
N ILE A 9 17.53 4.63 8.08
CA ILE A 9 19.00 4.50 8.02
C ILE A 9 19.53 5.12 6.74
N LYS A 10 18.87 4.87 5.60
CA LYS A 10 19.31 5.39 4.31
C LYS A 10 19.21 6.91 4.22
N VAL A 11 18.13 7.49 4.71
CA VAL A 11 17.95 8.95 4.78
C VAL A 11 19.06 9.59 5.62
N ARG A 12 19.35 9.04 6.80
CA ARG A 12 20.45 9.52 7.66
C ARG A 12 21.82 9.42 6.98
N GLU A 13 22.08 8.39 6.18
CA GLU A 13 23.31 8.30 5.37
C GLU A 13 23.40 9.40 4.31
N LEU A 14 22.29 9.70 3.63
CA LEU A 14 22.25 10.73 2.59
C LEU A 14 22.44 12.13 3.19
N GLU A 15 21.84 12.41 4.34
CA GLU A 15 22.05 13.65 5.09
C GLU A 15 23.53 13.82 5.46
N LYS A 16 24.17 12.78 6.01
CA LYS A 16 25.60 12.80 6.37
C LYS A 16 26.53 13.02 5.16
N LYS A 17 26.11 12.59 3.98
CA LYS A 17 26.85 12.80 2.71
C LYS A 17 26.62 14.17 2.09
N GLY A 18 25.75 15.01 2.68
CA GLY A 18 25.46 16.35 2.19
C GLY A 18 24.56 16.38 0.95
N TYR A 19 23.75 15.35 0.71
CA TYR A 19 22.75 15.41 -0.37
C TYR A 19 21.71 16.50 -0.07
N SER A 20 21.22 17.14 -1.13
CA SER A 20 20.19 18.18 -0.99
C SER A 20 18.89 17.59 -0.45
N PHE A 21 18.15 18.42 0.30
CA PHE A 21 16.84 18.06 0.82
C PHE A 21 15.89 17.56 -0.29
N ILE A 22 15.88 18.25 -1.44
CA ILE A 22 15.05 17.90 -2.61
C ILE A 22 15.33 16.46 -3.06
N TYR A 23 16.61 16.08 -3.15
CA TYR A 23 16.99 14.73 -3.55
C TYR A 23 16.51 13.67 -2.55
N ILE A 24 16.64 13.95 -1.25
CA ILE A 24 16.20 13.04 -0.19
C ILE A 24 14.67 12.89 -0.22
N GLU A 25 13.95 13.98 -0.44
CA GLU A 25 12.50 13.98 -0.57
C GLU A 25 12.04 13.14 -1.76
N ASP A 26 12.65 13.32 -2.93
CA ASP A 26 12.35 12.55 -4.14
C ASP A 26 12.68 11.06 -3.95
N TYR A 27 13.78 10.75 -3.28
CA TYR A 27 14.15 9.38 -2.93
C TYR A 27 13.09 8.72 -2.05
N VAL A 28 12.64 9.40 -0.99
CA VAL A 28 11.60 8.92 -0.09
C VAL A 28 10.28 8.72 -0.82
N LYS A 29 9.86 9.68 -1.67
CA LYS A 29 8.66 9.57 -2.50
C LYS A 29 8.72 8.35 -3.43
N GLY A 30 9.85 8.16 -4.13
CA GLY A 30 10.07 7.03 -5.01
C GLY A 30 10.03 5.68 -4.29
N PHE A 31 10.67 5.60 -3.11
CA PHE A 31 10.64 4.40 -2.27
C PHE A 31 9.21 4.02 -1.87
N TYR A 32 8.43 4.98 -1.36
CA TYR A 32 7.04 4.70 -0.98
C TYR A 32 6.19 4.34 -2.19
N LYS A 33 6.33 5.03 -3.33
CA LYS A 33 5.61 4.68 -4.56
C LYS A 33 5.82 3.22 -4.96
N GLY A 34 7.06 2.76 -5.05
CA GLY A 34 7.36 1.36 -5.42
C GLY A 34 6.87 0.36 -4.36
N TYR A 35 6.96 0.72 -3.08
CA TYR A 35 6.43 -0.10 -1.98
C TYR A 35 4.91 -0.27 -2.07
N PHE A 36 4.18 0.82 -2.27
CA PHE A 36 2.72 0.81 -2.40
C PHE A 36 2.30 0.05 -3.66
N GLU A 37 2.91 0.29 -4.83
CA GLU A 37 2.61 -0.41 -6.08
C GLU A 37 2.75 -1.94 -5.94
N SER A 38 3.84 -2.40 -5.31
CA SER A 38 4.09 -3.83 -5.10
C SER A 38 3.03 -4.48 -4.22
N LYS A 39 2.66 -3.82 -3.11
CA LYS A 39 1.63 -4.33 -2.20
C LYS A 39 0.24 -4.29 -2.82
N ILE A 40 -0.09 -3.25 -3.59
CA ILE A 40 -1.36 -3.17 -4.34
C ILE A 40 -1.46 -4.32 -5.34
N LYS A 41 -0.38 -4.63 -6.06
CA LYS A 41 -0.34 -5.77 -6.98
C LYS A 41 -0.63 -7.09 -6.26
N ILE A 42 -0.01 -7.31 -5.10
CA ILE A 42 -0.27 -8.48 -4.25
C ILE A 42 -1.74 -8.51 -3.82
N ALA A 43 -2.27 -7.41 -3.28
CA ALA A 43 -3.67 -7.30 -2.88
C ALA A 43 -4.60 -7.65 -4.05
N ARG A 44 -4.34 -7.11 -5.25
CA ARG A 44 -5.14 -7.40 -6.46
C ARG A 44 -5.14 -8.88 -6.82
N ASN A 45 -3.99 -9.54 -6.76
CA ASN A 45 -3.88 -10.96 -7.06
C ASN A 45 -4.65 -11.81 -6.04
N MET A 46 -4.49 -11.51 -4.74
CA MET A 46 -5.24 -12.20 -3.70
C MET A 46 -6.75 -12.03 -3.87
N PHE A 47 -7.22 -10.83 -4.21
CA PHE A 47 -8.63 -10.63 -4.50
C PHE A 47 -9.11 -11.40 -5.75
N LYS A 48 -8.28 -11.52 -6.79
CA LYS A 48 -8.59 -12.37 -7.96
C LYS A 48 -8.68 -13.85 -7.60
N GLU A 49 -7.88 -14.28 -6.63
CA GLU A 49 -7.90 -15.64 -6.08
C GLU A 49 -9.04 -15.86 -5.06
N GLY A 50 -9.85 -14.84 -4.78
CA GLY A 50 -11.04 -14.95 -3.93
C GLY A 50 -10.79 -14.74 -2.44
N PHE A 51 -9.61 -14.24 -2.05
CA PHE A 51 -9.32 -13.94 -0.65
C PHE A 51 -10.21 -12.81 -0.10
N GLU A 52 -10.66 -12.99 1.14
CA GLU A 52 -11.45 -11.98 1.84
C GLU A 52 -10.63 -10.73 2.18
N LEU A 53 -11.30 -9.58 2.20
CA LEU A 53 -10.71 -8.28 2.53
C LEU A 53 -9.90 -8.30 3.84
N ASN A 54 -10.45 -8.90 4.90
CA ASN A 54 -9.77 -8.97 6.21
C ASN A 54 -8.46 -9.77 6.17
N VAL A 55 -8.35 -10.75 5.26
CA VAL A 55 -7.13 -11.53 5.06
C VAL A 55 -6.13 -10.71 4.25
N VAL A 56 -6.59 -10.07 3.18
CA VAL A 56 -5.74 -9.18 2.36
C VAL A 56 -5.16 -8.04 3.19
N LEU A 57 -5.96 -7.37 4.03
CA LEU A 57 -5.50 -6.27 4.90
C LEU A 57 -4.43 -6.76 5.89
N ARG A 58 -4.63 -7.91 6.53
CA ARG A 58 -3.65 -8.50 7.47
C ARG A 58 -2.34 -8.86 6.80
N ILE A 59 -2.38 -9.50 5.62
CA ILE A 59 -1.18 -9.94 4.90
C ILE A 59 -0.42 -8.76 4.29
N THR A 60 -1.13 -7.84 3.65
CA THR A 60 -0.51 -6.67 3.01
C THR A 60 -0.14 -5.58 4.02
N GLY A 61 -0.69 -5.62 5.24
CA GLY A 61 -0.52 -4.58 6.24
C GLY A 61 -1.11 -3.24 5.82
N PHE A 62 -2.03 -3.24 4.85
CA PHE A 62 -2.77 -2.05 4.47
C PHE A 62 -3.94 -1.82 5.41
N THR A 63 -4.31 -0.55 5.53
CA THR A 63 -5.62 -0.13 6.03
C THR A 63 -6.64 -0.14 4.89
N GLU A 64 -7.91 -0.24 5.24
CA GLU A 64 -9.00 -0.18 4.26
C GLU A 64 -9.02 1.17 3.52
N GLN A 65 -8.64 2.26 4.19
CA GLN A 65 -8.54 3.59 3.60
C GLN A 65 -7.41 3.67 2.58
N GLU A 66 -6.22 3.16 2.90
CA GLU A 66 -5.12 3.08 1.93
C GLU A 66 -5.53 2.27 0.69
N LEU A 67 -6.18 1.12 0.86
CA LEU A 67 -6.69 0.35 -0.30
C LEU A 67 -7.73 1.11 -1.13
N LYS A 68 -8.57 1.95 -0.51
CA LYS A 68 -9.57 2.78 -1.21
C LYS A 68 -8.92 3.95 -1.97
N ASP A 69 -7.96 4.62 -1.34
CA ASP A 69 -7.29 5.80 -1.91
C ASP A 69 -6.40 5.41 -3.10
N TYR A 70 -5.75 4.25 -3.02
CA TYR A 70 -5.00 3.69 -4.15
C TYR A 70 -5.88 2.93 -5.16
N GLY A 71 -7.16 2.72 -4.84
CA GLY A 71 -8.04 1.76 -5.46
C GLY A 71 -9.17 2.36 -6.29
N SER A 72 -8.89 3.17 -7.30
CA SER A 72 -9.89 3.41 -8.37
C SER A 72 -10.34 2.07 -9.01
N ALA A 73 -9.41 1.12 -9.16
CA ALA A 73 -9.67 -0.25 -9.61
C ALA A 73 -10.35 -1.16 -8.55
N PHE A 74 -10.14 -0.88 -7.26
CA PHE A 74 -10.76 -1.65 -6.18
C PHE A 74 -12.16 -1.17 -5.83
N ARG A 75 -12.53 0.06 -6.18
CA ARG A 75 -13.87 0.62 -5.91
C ARG A 75 -15.00 -0.28 -6.42
N ASN A 76 -14.85 -0.86 -7.61
CA ASN A 76 -15.81 -1.82 -8.17
C ASN A 76 -15.78 -3.18 -7.47
N LEU A 77 -14.60 -3.64 -7.03
CA LEU A 77 -14.43 -4.88 -6.29
C LEU A 77 -15.03 -4.79 -4.87
N PHE A 78 -14.77 -3.69 -4.15
CA PHE A 78 -15.37 -3.40 -2.84
C PHE A 78 -16.89 -3.30 -2.92
N LYS A 79 -17.45 -2.64 -3.95
CA LYS A 79 -18.90 -2.65 -4.20
C LYS A 79 -19.43 -4.08 -4.36
N ARG A 80 -18.74 -4.92 -5.12
CA ARG A 80 -19.13 -6.33 -5.37
C ARG A 80 -19.08 -7.18 -4.09
N LEU A 81 -18.05 -7.00 -3.27
CA LEU A 81 -17.92 -7.68 -1.97
C LEU A 81 -18.98 -7.21 -0.95
N LYS A 82 -19.29 -5.90 -0.91
CA LYS A 82 -20.37 -5.38 -0.05
C LYS A 82 -21.77 -5.86 -0.50
N CYS A 83 -22.02 -5.94 -1.81
CA CYS A 83 -23.29 -6.49 -2.32
C CYS A 83 -23.47 -7.98 -2.01
N ASN A 84 -22.40 -8.79 -2.09
CA ASN A 84 -22.48 -10.22 -1.73
C ASN A 84 -22.68 -10.47 -0.23
N SER A 85 -22.30 -9.52 0.64
CA SER A 85 -22.58 -9.61 2.08
C SER A 85 -24.04 -9.32 2.44
N GLN A 86 -24.79 -8.62 1.58
CA GLN A 86 -26.21 -8.31 1.80
C GLN A 86 -27.17 -9.38 1.23
N ASN A 87 -26.62 -10.41 0.55
CA ASN A 87 -27.38 -11.54 0.01
C ASN A 87 -27.23 -12.82 0.84
N LYS A 88 -26.78 -12.72 2.09
CA LYS A 88 -26.90 -13.81 3.08
C LYS A 88 -27.98 -13.44 4.11
N ILE A 89 -29.19 -13.92 3.78
CA ILE A 89 -30.42 -14.06 4.58
C ILE A 89 -31.16 -12.76 4.89
#